data_AF-A0A348PCM2-F1
#
_entry.id   AF-A0A348PCM2-F1
#
_cell.length_a   1.000
_cell.length_b   1.000
_cell.length_c   1.000
_cell.angle_alpha   90.00
_cell.angle_beta   90.00
_cell.angle_gamma   90.00
#
_symmetry.space_group_name_H-M   'P 1'
#
loop_
_entity.id
_entity.type
_entity.pdbx_description
1 polymer ?
#
loop_
_entity_poly.entity_id
_entity_poly.type
_entity_poly.pdbx_seq_one_letter_code
_entity_poly.pdbx_strand_id
1 'polypeptide(L)'
;MSSLAFIAFCACIAVARPAASNAPPTGVSGSPVAPAAAPAPPGVLAGPTVAASPADAKPTTVNRSFDGMLEPLDAEPETAAVYRLKLDDESLRAVEVRDAARSKAFSDFVTAHYDQVLAAGSDLQAMRAMEPADRAAAFGRIRKLYADMQPFTARGTFIDECSAILTAEQQAEARRMVTEWHAARKAELRKEVFPEVTGELDRQADERLEFRMRLESIGGMVKRTITQRAESRKAQFEDVTKRLDLTPEQTEKVRNLFMEIGVQEIQGKREPGAYSMRERQHIFGELAKILDEPQRAKLRDMIINRGASQQAP
;
A
#
# COMPACT_ATOMS: atom_id res chain seq x y z
N MET A 1 25.13 -6.69 -7.22
CA MET A 1 24.39 -5.67 -8.01
C MET A 1 25.20 -4.37 -8.03
N SER A 2 25.40 -3.75 -9.19
CA SER A 2 26.33 -2.60 -9.39
C SER A 2 25.82 -1.34 -8.66
N SER A 3 26.64 -0.67 -7.84
CA SER A 3 26.25 0.47 -6.99
C SER A 3 25.68 1.71 -7.70
N LEU A 4 25.89 1.84 -9.02
CA LEU A 4 25.14 2.79 -9.87
C LEU A 4 23.64 2.50 -9.93
N ALA A 5 23.29 1.21 -9.92
CA ALA A 5 21.93 0.76 -9.83
C ALA A 5 21.22 1.35 -8.65
N PHE A 6 21.93 1.44 -7.52
CA PHE A 6 21.34 1.91 -6.30
C PHE A 6 21.03 3.41 -6.38
N ILE A 7 21.98 4.24 -6.78
CA ILE A 7 21.78 5.70 -6.84
C ILE A 7 20.74 6.07 -7.90
N ALA A 8 20.74 5.35 -9.01
CA ALA A 8 19.76 5.51 -10.06
C ALA A 8 18.35 5.06 -9.68
N PHE A 9 18.24 3.93 -8.99
CA PHE A 9 16.98 3.37 -8.50
C PHE A 9 16.31 4.24 -7.42
N CYS A 10 17.10 5.01 -6.67
CA CYS A 10 16.64 5.86 -5.59
C CYS A 10 15.96 7.16 -6.06
N ALA A 11 16.49 7.78 -7.12
CA ALA A 11 16.23 9.18 -7.45
C ALA A 11 14.90 9.46 -8.18
N CYS A 12 14.09 8.44 -8.49
CA CYS A 12 13.05 8.57 -9.53
C CYS A 12 11.61 8.74 -9.07
N ILE A 13 11.31 8.76 -7.77
CA ILE A 13 9.95 9.03 -7.32
C ILE A 13 9.96 10.03 -6.18
N ALA A 14 10.03 11.30 -6.57
CA ALA A 14 9.69 12.40 -5.70
C ALA A 14 8.86 13.44 -6.47
N VAL A 15 7.82 12.94 -7.14
CA VAL A 15 6.63 13.71 -7.53
C VAL A 15 5.43 13.07 -6.85
N ALA A 16 5.33 13.28 -5.55
CA ALA A 16 4.06 13.25 -4.83
C ALA A 16 4.09 14.45 -3.90
N ARG A 17 3.35 15.49 -4.29
CA ARG A 17 3.09 16.66 -3.46
C ARG A 17 2.45 16.15 -2.17
N PRO A 18 3.03 16.40 -0.97
CA PRO A 18 2.35 16.01 0.26
C PRO A 18 1.06 16.81 0.36
N ALA A 19 -0.07 16.11 0.38
CA ALA A 19 -1.29 16.65 0.96
C ALA A 19 -0.99 16.97 2.42
N ALA A 20 -1.47 18.13 2.88
CA ALA A 20 -1.20 18.68 4.19
C ALA A 20 -1.44 17.65 5.31
N SER A 21 -0.37 17.31 6.02
CA SER A 21 -0.43 16.63 7.31
C SER A 21 -0.91 17.65 8.34
N ASN A 22 -2.19 17.60 8.69
CA ASN A 22 -2.69 18.28 9.88
C ASN A 22 -2.13 17.56 11.12
N ALA A 23 -1.01 18.08 11.63
CA ALA A 23 -0.51 17.73 12.94
C ALA A 23 -1.51 18.20 14.01
N PRO A 24 -1.88 17.37 15.00
CA PRO A 24 -2.62 17.85 16.16
C PRO A 24 -1.71 18.71 17.04
N PRO A 25 -2.22 19.82 17.61
CA PRO A 25 -1.42 20.68 18.48
C PRO A 25 -1.08 19.96 19.79
N THR A 26 0.21 19.99 20.13
CA THR A 26 0.73 19.70 21.47
C THR A 26 0.15 20.69 22.49
N GLY A 27 -0.83 20.21 23.26
CA GLY A 27 -1.41 20.91 24.40
C GLY A 27 -0.62 20.65 25.68
N VAL A 28 -0.27 21.75 26.34
CA VAL A 28 0.58 21.87 27.52
C VAL A 28 -0.07 21.24 28.76
N SER A 29 0.74 20.50 29.52
CA SER A 29 0.44 20.06 30.89
C SER A 29 0.10 21.24 31.80
N GLY A 30 -1.09 21.20 32.38
CA GLY A 30 -1.46 22.05 33.51
C GLY A 30 -2.65 21.41 34.21
N SER A 31 -2.39 20.63 35.26
CA SER A 31 -3.42 20.14 36.18
C SER A 31 -3.93 21.30 37.03
N PRO A 32 -5.23 21.65 37.02
CA PRO A 32 -5.86 22.33 38.13
C PRO A 32 -6.39 21.28 39.11
N VAL A 33 -5.91 21.35 40.35
CA VAL A 33 -6.50 20.63 41.49
C VAL A 33 -7.93 21.13 41.66
N ALA A 34 -8.91 20.28 41.39
CA ALA A 34 -10.32 20.54 41.69
C ALA A 34 -10.66 20.04 43.12
N PRO A 35 -11.39 20.83 43.93
CA PRO A 35 -11.79 20.44 45.27
C PRO A 35 -12.87 19.34 45.25
N ALA A 36 -12.85 18.49 46.28
CA ALA A 36 -13.76 17.37 46.46
C ALA A 36 -15.24 17.81 46.39
N ALA A 37 -15.96 17.28 45.39
CA ALA A 37 -17.41 17.43 45.26
C ALA A 37 -18.13 16.33 46.05
N ALA A 38 -19.09 16.75 46.88
CA ALA A 38 -20.02 15.90 47.63
C ALA A 38 -20.85 14.98 46.70
N PRO A 39 -21.36 13.83 47.20
CA PRO A 39 -22.03 12.84 46.36
C PRO A 39 -23.35 13.39 45.78
N ALA A 40 -23.42 13.45 44.45
CA ALA A 40 -24.64 13.77 43.73
C ALA A 40 -25.61 12.57 43.73
N PRO A 41 -26.94 12.79 43.82
CA PRO A 41 -27.93 11.73 43.78
C PRO A 41 -27.95 11.01 42.43
N PRO A 42 -28.25 9.70 42.39
CA PRO A 42 -28.18 8.92 41.16
C PRO A 42 -29.38 9.21 40.25
N GLY A 43 -29.12 9.29 38.93
CA GLY A 43 -30.05 8.70 37.97
C GLY A 43 -30.93 9.60 37.10
N VAL A 44 -30.43 10.71 36.54
CA VAL A 44 -31.16 11.42 35.47
C VAL A 44 -30.32 11.69 34.20
N LEU A 45 -28.98 11.61 34.30
CA LEU A 45 -28.06 11.74 33.14
C LEU A 45 -27.23 10.48 32.88
N ALA A 46 -27.63 9.33 33.44
CA ALA A 46 -27.00 8.07 33.09
C ALA A 46 -27.41 7.71 31.66
N GLY A 47 -26.54 7.99 30.69
CA GLY A 47 -26.70 7.50 29.32
C GLY A 47 -26.81 5.97 29.29
N PRO A 48 -27.27 5.39 28.15
CA PRO A 48 -27.41 3.95 28.02
C PRO A 48 -26.09 3.25 28.41
N THR A 49 -26.17 2.39 29.41
CA THR A 49 -25.02 1.63 29.90
C THR A 49 -24.64 0.62 28.82
N VAL A 50 -23.55 0.87 28.11
CA VAL A 50 -22.98 -0.12 27.19
C VAL A 50 -22.40 -1.24 28.04
N ALA A 51 -23.15 -2.33 28.19
CA ALA A 51 -22.82 -3.45 29.06
C ALA A 51 -21.67 -4.35 28.55
N ALA A 52 -21.02 -3.99 27.44
CA ALA A 52 -19.86 -4.71 26.96
C ALA A 52 -18.60 -4.07 27.55
N SER A 53 -17.91 -4.79 28.43
CA SER A 53 -16.52 -4.48 28.73
C SER A 53 -15.73 -4.55 27.42
N PRO A 54 -14.84 -3.58 27.11
CA PRO A 54 -14.01 -3.61 25.90
C PRO A 54 -13.21 -4.92 25.74
N ALA A 55 -12.96 -5.63 26.84
CA ALA A 55 -12.27 -6.92 26.87
C ALA A 55 -13.09 -8.09 26.29
N ASP A 56 -14.43 -7.99 26.29
CA ASP A 56 -15.35 -9.04 25.85
C ASP A 56 -15.91 -8.79 24.43
N ALA A 57 -15.52 -7.68 23.80
CA ALA A 57 -15.91 -7.38 22.43
C ALA A 57 -15.21 -8.35 21.47
N LYS A 58 -16.02 -9.08 20.67
CA LYS A 58 -15.48 -9.93 19.60
C LYS A 58 -14.66 -9.07 18.64
N PRO A 59 -13.49 -9.55 18.17
CA PRO A 59 -12.65 -8.80 17.25
C PRO A 59 -13.45 -8.47 15.98
N THR A 60 -13.28 -7.27 15.45
CA THR A 60 -13.92 -6.83 14.20
C THR A 60 -12.97 -5.99 13.37
N THR A 61 -13.15 -6.07 12.04
CA THR A 61 -12.52 -5.24 11.02
C THR A 61 -13.45 -4.11 10.54
N VAL A 62 -14.70 -4.07 11.02
CA VAL A 62 -15.66 -3.02 10.69
C VAL A 62 -15.55 -1.90 11.71
N ASN A 63 -14.87 -0.83 11.33
CA ASN A 63 -14.86 0.43 12.06
C ASN A 63 -15.65 1.48 11.28
N ARG A 64 -16.40 2.32 11.99
CA ARG A 64 -17.13 3.45 11.38
C ARG A 64 -16.64 4.76 11.95
N SER A 65 -16.42 5.74 11.07
CA SER A 65 -16.09 7.11 11.46
C SER A 65 -17.32 7.82 12.05
N PHE A 66 -17.10 9.01 12.62
CA PHE A 66 -18.16 9.81 13.26
C PHE A 66 -19.32 10.20 12.32
N ASP A 67 -19.07 10.24 11.01
CA ASP A 67 -20.06 10.47 9.96
C ASP A 67 -20.85 9.19 9.59
N GLY A 68 -20.53 8.05 10.20
CA GLY A 68 -21.15 6.76 9.97
C GLY A 68 -20.59 5.98 8.78
N MET A 69 -19.57 6.49 8.08
CA MET A 69 -18.93 5.80 6.96
C MET A 69 -17.98 4.70 7.44
N LEU A 70 -17.82 3.63 6.66
CA LEU A 70 -16.85 2.57 6.91
C LEU A 70 -15.44 3.15 6.75
N GLU A 71 -14.62 2.98 7.78
CA GLU A 71 -13.23 3.37 7.70
C GLU A 71 -12.48 2.48 6.69
N PRO A 72 -11.65 3.07 5.81
CA PRO A 72 -10.82 2.29 4.91
C PRO A 72 -9.87 1.38 5.68
N LEU A 73 -9.69 0.15 5.21
CA LEU A 73 -8.67 -0.74 5.75
C LEU A 73 -7.28 -0.37 5.21
N ASP A 74 -6.29 -0.38 6.09
CA ASP A 74 -4.88 -0.20 5.73
C ASP A 74 -4.29 -1.41 4.99
N ALA A 75 -4.96 -2.57 5.05
CA ALA A 75 -4.59 -3.84 4.44
C ALA A 75 -5.75 -4.46 3.64
N GLU A 76 -5.52 -5.58 2.95
CA GLU A 76 -6.63 -6.38 2.41
C GLU A 76 -7.52 -6.89 3.55
N PRO A 77 -8.84 -7.11 3.33
CA PRO A 77 -9.75 -7.56 4.39
C PRO A 77 -9.28 -8.83 5.10
N GLU A 78 -8.70 -9.77 4.35
CA GLU A 78 -8.19 -11.03 4.87
C GLU A 78 -6.95 -10.81 5.75
N THR A 79 -5.99 -10.01 5.29
CA THR A 79 -4.80 -9.62 6.06
C THR A 79 -5.20 -8.89 7.34
N ALA A 80 -6.08 -7.89 7.24
CA ALA A 80 -6.58 -7.16 8.40
C ALA A 80 -7.28 -8.07 9.41
N ALA A 81 -8.06 -9.04 8.94
CA ALA A 81 -8.72 -10.02 9.80
C ALA A 81 -7.72 -10.92 10.53
N VAL A 82 -6.68 -11.44 9.84
CA VAL A 82 -5.67 -12.29 10.46
C VAL A 82 -4.86 -11.53 11.52
N TYR A 83 -4.41 -10.30 11.25
CA TYR A 83 -3.68 -9.49 12.24
C TYR A 83 -4.56 -8.98 13.39
N ARG A 84 -5.89 -9.13 13.30
CA ARG A 84 -6.83 -8.83 14.40
C ARG A 84 -6.99 -10.00 15.37
N LEU A 85 -6.57 -11.21 14.98
CA LEU A 85 -6.59 -12.38 15.84
C LEU A 85 -5.54 -12.25 16.94
N LYS A 86 -5.79 -12.92 18.07
CA LYS A 86 -4.79 -13.12 19.11
C LYS A 86 -3.87 -14.27 18.68
N LEU A 87 -2.69 -13.91 18.19
CA LEU A 87 -1.62 -14.84 17.82
C LEU A 87 -0.49 -14.75 18.85
N ASP A 88 0.16 -15.88 19.14
CA ASP A 88 1.45 -15.86 19.83
C ASP A 88 2.57 -15.34 18.90
N ASP A 89 3.72 -15.01 19.46
CA ASP A 89 4.85 -14.42 18.72
C ASP A 89 5.39 -15.32 17.60
N GLU A 90 5.33 -16.65 17.78
CA GLU A 90 5.81 -17.61 16.78
C GLU A 90 4.84 -17.67 15.60
N SER A 91 3.55 -17.80 15.88
CA SER A 91 2.47 -17.77 14.90
C SER A 91 2.44 -16.44 14.15
N LEU A 92 2.63 -15.32 14.84
CA LEU A 92 2.67 -13.98 14.23
C LEU A 92 3.82 -13.87 13.22
N ARG A 93 5.04 -14.26 13.60
CA ARG A 93 6.19 -14.25 12.66
C ARG A 93 5.95 -15.15 11.46
N ALA A 94 5.34 -16.32 11.67
CA ALA A 94 5.01 -17.22 10.57
C ALA A 94 3.99 -16.58 9.60
N VAL A 95 2.99 -15.87 10.12
CA VAL A 95 2.03 -15.09 9.32
C VAL A 95 2.73 -13.96 8.56
N GLU A 96 3.62 -13.20 9.21
CA GLU A 96 4.38 -12.11 8.56
C GLU A 96 5.22 -12.60 7.38
N VAL A 97 5.84 -13.78 7.49
CA VAL A 97 6.58 -14.39 6.38
C VAL A 97 5.66 -14.73 5.20
N ARG A 98 4.45 -15.22 5.46
CA ARG A 98 3.45 -15.50 4.41
C ARG A 98 2.96 -14.22 3.75
N ASP A 99 2.67 -13.21 4.55
CA ASP A 99 2.22 -11.90 4.07
C ASP A 99 3.29 -11.23 3.19
N ALA A 100 4.55 -11.28 3.62
CA ALA A 100 5.68 -10.77 2.84
C ALA A 100 5.84 -11.52 1.50
N ALA A 101 5.70 -12.86 1.51
CA ALA A 101 5.78 -13.66 0.28
C ALA A 101 4.62 -13.35 -0.69
N ARG A 102 3.40 -13.17 -0.17
CA ARG A 102 2.22 -12.80 -0.95
C ARG A 102 2.35 -11.39 -1.52
N SER A 103 2.74 -10.43 -0.69
CA SER A 103 3.03 -9.05 -1.09
C SER A 103 4.11 -8.99 -2.17
N LYS A 104 5.17 -9.79 -2.05
CA LYS A 104 6.19 -9.91 -3.09
C LYS A 104 5.62 -10.43 -4.41
N ALA A 105 4.84 -11.51 -4.37
CA ALA A 105 4.22 -12.08 -5.57
C ALA A 105 3.32 -11.07 -6.30
N PHE A 106 2.51 -10.32 -5.55
CA PHE A 106 1.70 -9.24 -6.11
C PHE A 106 2.58 -8.11 -6.69
N SER A 107 3.64 -7.74 -5.99
CA SER A 107 4.59 -6.72 -6.44
C SER A 107 5.29 -7.11 -7.75
N ASP A 108 5.70 -8.38 -7.88
CA ASP A 108 6.29 -8.93 -9.09
C ASP A 108 5.29 -8.87 -10.26
N PHE A 109 4.01 -9.24 -10.01
CA PHE A 109 2.94 -9.12 -10.99
C PHE A 109 2.73 -7.67 -11.46
N VAL A 110 2.59 -6.72 -10.53
CA VAL A 110 2.41 -5.29 -10.87
C VAL A 110 3.60 -4.77 -11.69
N THR A 111 4.82 -5.26 -11.43
CA THR A 111 6.01 -4.86 -12.18
C THR A 111 5.97 -5.40 -13.60
N ALA A 112 5.67 -6.70 -13.76
CA ALA A 112 5.61 -7.35 -15.06
C ALA A 112 4.49 -6.79 -15.95
N HIS A 113 3.42 -6.26 -15.34
CA HIS A 113 2.22 -5.78 -16.03
C HIS A 113 1.98 -4.27 -15.84
N TYR A 114 3.00 -3.48 -15.49
CA TYR A 114 2.81 -2.09 -15.05
C TYR A 114 2.01 -1.22 -16.03
N ASP A 115 2.36 -1.23 -17.32
CA ASP A 115 1.66 -0.45 -18.35
C ASP A 115 0.18 -0.88 -18.49
N GLN A 116 -0.11 -2.18 -18.32
CA GLN A 116 -1.48 -2.72 -18.35
C GLN A 116 -2.27 -2.32 -17.10
N VAL A 117 -1.62 -2.33 -15.92
CA VAL A 117 -2.22 -1.90 -14.65
C VAL A 117 -2.58 -0.41 -14.71
N LEU A 118 -1.70 0.43 -15.25
CA LEU A 118 -1.99 1.85 -15.45
C LEU A 118 -3.12 2.07 -16.43
N ALA A 119 -3.08 1.40 -17.59
CA ALA A 119 -4.14 1.49 -18.59
C ALA A 119 -5.50 1.05 -18.02
N ALA A 120 -5.53 -0.06 -17.27
CA ALA A 120 -6.72 -0.55 -16.59
C ALA A 120 -7.24 0.46 -15.55
N GLY A 121 -6.35 1.11 -14.79
CA GLY A 121 -6.71 2.17 -13.85
C GLY A 121 -7.35 3.39 -14.55
N SER A 122 -6.75 3.86 -15.64
CA SER A 122 -7.30 4.95 -16.45
C SER A 122 -8.63 4.57 -17.11
N ASP A 123 -8.72 3.35 -17.62
CA ASP A 123 -9.93 2.79 -18.23
C ASP A 123 -11.09 2.77 -17.22
N LEU A 124 -10.85 2.32 -15.98
CA LEU A 124 -11.86 2.30 -14.92
C LEU A 124 -12.37 3.69 -14.57
N GLN A 125 -11.49 4.69 -14.53
CA GLN A 125 -11.87 6.08 -14.25
C GLN A 125 -12.71 6.68 -15.38
N ALA A 126 -12.33 6.42 -16.63
CA ALA A 126 -13.00 6.98 -17.80
C ALA A 126 -14.23 6.18 -18.26
N MET A 127 -14.43 4.95 -17.75
CA MET A 127 -15.42 3.99 -18.24
C MET A 127 -16.86 4.54 -18.35
N ARG A 128 -17.25 5.42 -17.43
CA ARG A 128 -18.59 6.04 -17.43
C ARG A 128 -18.82 7.01 -18.60
N ALA A 129 -17.76 7.66 -19.06
CA ALA A 129 -17.78 8.63 -20.15
C ALA A 129 -17.44 8.01 -21.52
N MET A 130 -17.08 6.72 -21.57
CA MET A 130 -16.73 6.05 -22.81
C MET A 130 -17.96 5.66 -23.64
N GLU A 131 -17.82 5.80 -24.96
CA GLU A 131 -18.72 5.19 -25.93
C GLU A 131 -18.81 3.67 -25.74
N PRO A 132 -19.93 3.02 -26.11
CA PRO A 132 -20.13 1.59 -25.86
C PRO A 132 -19.02 0.68 -26.40
N ALA A 133 -18.48 0.99 -27.59
CA ALA A 133 -17.40 0.21 -28.20
C ALA A 133 -16.09 0.33 -27.43
N ASP A 134 -15.69 1.54 -27.05
CA ASP A 134 -14.47 1.80 -26.28
C ASP A 134 -14.55 1.18 -24.88
N ARG A 135 -15.74 1.23 -24.28
CA ARG A 135 -16.04 0.59 -23.00
C ARG A 135 -15.87 -0.92 -23.08
N ALA A 136 -16.37 -1.56 -24.13
CA ALA A 136 -16.18 -2.99 -24.34
C ALA A 136 -14.69 -3.35 -24.51
N ALA A 137 -13.92 -2.53 -25.23
CA ALA A 137 -12.47 -2.70 -25.37
C ALA A 137 -11.73 -2.54 -24.03
N ALA A 138 -12.09 -1.54 -23.23
CA ALA A 138 -11.58 -1.32 -21.87
C ALA A 138 -11.87 -2.52 -20.95
N PHE A 139 -13.11 -3.03 -20.96
CA PHE A 139 -13.46 -4.24 -20.24
C PHE A 139 -12.64 -5.46 -20.69
N GLY A 140 -12.38 -5.60 -21.99
CA GLY A 140 -11.51 -6.64 -22.54
C GLY A 140 -10.08 -6.57 -21.99
N ARG A 141 -9.49 -5.37 -21.91
CA ARG A 141 -8.16 -5.15 -21.32
C ARG A 141 -8.11 -5.49 -19.84
N ILE A 142 -9.10 -5.03 -19.07
CA ILE A 142 -9.21 -5.34 -17.63
C ILE A 142 -9.33 -6.86 -17.44
N ARG A 143 -10.21 -7.53 -18.19
CA ARG A 143 -10.38 -8.99 -18.11
C ARG A 143 -9.08 -9.74 -18.43
N LYS A 144 -8.31 -9.28 -19.42
CA LYS A 144 -7.00 -9.85 -19.74
C LYS A 144 -6.02 -9.68 -18.58
N LEU A 145 -5.91 -8.50 -17.99
CA LEU A 145 -5.07 -8.26 -16.81
C LEU A 145 -5.44 -9.19 -15.64
N TYR A 146 -6.73 -9.42 -15.41
CA TYR A 146 -7.19 -10.38 -14.41
C TYR A 146 -6.82 -11.83 -14.74
N ALA A 147 -6.84 -12.22 -16.02
CA ALA A 147 -6.38 -13.54 -16.44
C ALA A 147 -4.86 -13.69 -16.24
N ASP A 148 -4.08 -12.64 -16.50
CA ASP A 148 -2.64 -12.64 -16.27
C ASP A 148 -2.31 -12.67 -14.76
N MET A 149 -3.22 -12.19 -13.91
CA MET A 149 -3.11 -12.29 -12.44
C MET A 149 -3.39 -13.70 -11.90
N GLN A 150 -3.75 -14.67 -12.75
CA GLN A 150 -4.05 -16.05 -12.34
C GLN A 150 -2.98 -16.69 -11.44
N PRO A 151 -1.67 -16.56 -11.70
CA PRO A 151 -0.63 -17.12 -10.82
C PRO A 151 -0.71 -16.59 -9.38
N PHE A 152 -1.12 -15.33 -9.20
CA PHE A 152 -1.35 -14.76 -7.87
C PHE A 152 -2.66 -15.28 -7.27
N THR A 153 -3.76 -15.28 -8.02
CA THR A 153 -5.06 -15.72 -7.49
C THR A 153 -5.14 -17.22 -7.22
N ALA A 154 -4.34 -18.04 -7.90
CA ALA A 154 -4.25 -19.48 -7.68
C ALA A 154 -3.74 -19.85 -6.27
N ARG A 155 -3.11 -18.90 -5.57
CA ARG A 155 -2.69 -19.07 -4.17
C ARG A 155 -3.87 -19.14 -3.19
N GLY A 156 -5.05 -18.70 -3.60
CA GLY A 156 -6.23 -18.64 -2.74
C GLY A 156 -6.27 -17.39 -1.84
N THR A 157 -7.06 -17.48 -0.77
CA THR A 157 -7.19 -16.42 0.23
C THR A 157 -5.97 -16.43 1.15
N PHE A 158 -5.65 -15.28 1.75
CA PHE A 158 -4.58 -15.20 2.75
C PHE A 158 -4.88 -16.07 3.98
N ILE A 159 -6.17 -16.24 4.31
CA ILE A 159 -6.61 -17.15 5.39
C ILE A 159 -6.26 -18.60 5.04
N ASP A 160 -6.48 -19.02 3.79
CA ASP A 160 -6.14 -20.37 3.34
C ASP A 160 -4.62 -20.61 3.35
N GLU A 161 -3.82 -19.61 2.93
CA GLU A 161 -2.35 -19.68 2.99
C GLU A 161 -1.83 -19.82 4.42
N CYS A 162 -2.55 -19.27 5.40
CA CYS A 162 -2.23 -19.35 6.82
C CYS A 162 -2.88 -20.55 7.54
N SER A 163 -3.57 -21.45 6.82
CA SER A 163 -4.33 -22.55 7.43
C SER A 163 -3.49 -23.55 8.24
N ALA A 164 -2.19 -23.69 7.93
CA ALA A 164 -1.26 -24.52 8.70
C ALA A 164 -0.74 -23.85 9.98
N ILE A 165 -0.94 -22.52 10.12
CA ILE A 165 -0.50 -21.71 11.26
C ILE A 165 -1.69 -21.44 12.19
N LEU A 166 -2.87 -21.17 11.61
CA LEU A 166 -4.07 -20.80 12.33
C LEU A 166 -4.90 -22.02 12.73
N THR A 167 -5.45 -21.99 13.96
CA THR A 167 -6.44 -22.99 14.39
C THR A 167 -7.73 -22.89 13.57
N ALA A 168 -8.54 -23.94 13.55
CA ALA A 168 -9.83 -23.93 12.85
C ALA A 168 -10.76 -22.81 13.37
N GLU A 169 -10.74 -22.54 14.67
CA GLU A 169 -11.50 -21.46 15.31
C GLU A 169 -11.02 -20.08 14.83
N GLN A 170 -9.70 -19.86 14.79
CA GLN A 170 -9.09 -18.63 14.28
C GLN A 170 -9.42 -18.40 12.80
N GLN A 171 -9.40 -19.45 11.98
CA GLN A 171 -9.78 -19.37 10.56
C GLN A 171 -11.26 -19.02 10.39
N ALA A 172 -12.15 -19.65 11.17
CA ALA A 172 -13.58 -19.34 11.15
C ALA A 172 -13.84 -17.89 11.57
N GLU A 173 -13.15 -17.40 12.60
CA GLU A 173 -13.27 -16.04 13.09
C GLU A 173 -12.73 -15.01 12.07
N ALA A 174 -11.60 -15.30 11.42
CA ALA A 174 -11.09 -14.45 10.33
C ALA A 174 -12.08 -14.37 9.16
N ARG A 175 -12.67 -15.51 8.74
CA ARG A 175 -13.68 -15.54 7.68
C ARG A 175 -14.95 -14.77 8.06
N ARG A 176 -15.37 -14.83 9.33
CA ARG A 176 -16.49 -14.04 9.86
C ARG A 176 -16.21 -12.55 9.69
N MET A 177 -15.05 -12.07 10.14
CA MET A 177 -14.65 -10.66 10.02
C MET A 177 -14.61 -10.18 8.55
N VAL A 178 -14.07 -11.00 7.65
CA VAL A 178 -14.06 -10.71 6.21
C VAL A 178 -15.48 -10.61 5.63
N THR A 179 -16.36 -11.53 6.01
CA THR A 179 -17.76 -11.54 5.57
C THR A 179 -18.51 -10.29 6.06
N GLU A 180 -18.33 -9.92 7.32
CA GLU A 180 -18.92 -8.71 7.91
C GLU A 180 -18.43 -7.44 7.23
N TRP A 181 -17.13 -7.36 6.95
CA TRP A 181 -16.56 -6.22 6.23
C TRP A 181 -17.10 -6.12 4.81
N HIS A 182 -17.17 -7.24 4.07
CA HIS A 182 -17.74 -7.24 2.72
C HIS A 182 -19.21 -6.83 2.73
N ALA A 183 -20.02 -7.33 3.67
CA ALA A 183 -21.41 -6.93 3.81
C ALA A 183 -21.54 -5.42 4.10
N ALA A 184 -20.71 -4.88 5.00
CA ALA A 184 -20.69 -3.45 5.31
C ALA A 184 -20.30 -2.59 4.10
N ARG A 185 -19.23 -2.97 3.39
CA ARG A 185 -18.77 -2.22 2.20
C ARG A 185 -19.76 -2.31 1.04
N LYS A 186 -20.37 -3.48 0.82
CA LYS A 186 -21.42 -3.67 -0.19
C LYS A 186 -22.64 -2.79 0.08
N ALA A 187 -23.05 -2.65 1.34
CA ALA A 187 -24.14 -1.78 1.73
C ALA A 187 -23.86 -0.29 1.43
N GLU A 188 -22.61 0.15 1.56
CA GLU A 188 -22.21 1.52 1.21
C GLU A 188 -22.13 1.73 -0.30
N LEU A 189 -21.47 0.82 -1.02
CA LEU A 189 -21.41 0.87 -2.48
C LEU A 189 -22.79 0.84 -3.11
N ARG A 190 -23.73 0.10 -2.53
CA ARG A 190 -25.11 0.12 -2.96
C ARG A 190 -25.72 1.52 -2.87
N LYS A 191 -25.50 2.26 -1.78
CA LYS A 191 -25.98 3.65 -1.63
C LYS A 191 -25.30 4.58 -2.64
N GLU A 192 -24.02 4.36 -2.95
CA GLU A 192 -23.27 5.17 -3.92
C GLU A 192 -23.70 4.92 -5.38
N VAL A 193 -23.98 3.67 -5.74
CA VAL A 193 -24.25 3.25 -7.13
C VAL A 193 -25.73 3.26 -7.47
N PHE A 194 -26.57 2.92 -6.50
CA PHE A 194 -28.02 2.78 -6.67
C PHE A 194 -28.77 3.56 -5.57
N PRO A 195 -28.60 4.89 -5.48
CA PRO A 195 -29.21 5.70 -4.41
C PRO A 195 -30.75 5.59 -4.38
N GLU A 196 -31.37 5.41 -5.53
CA GLU A 196 -32.83 5.34 -5.68
C GLU A 196 -33.44 3.94 -5.43
N VAL A 197 -32.60 2.91 -5.22
CA VAL A 197 -33.08 1.52 -5.08
C VAL A 197 -33.17 1.12 -3.62
N THR A 198 -34.39 1.09 -3.10
CA THR A 198 -34.70 0.74 -1.70
C THR A 198 -35.01 -0.74 -1.47
N GLY A 199 -35.30 -1.52 -2.52
CA GLY A 199 -35.70 -2.95 -2.45
C GLY A 199 -34.58 -3.96 -2.73
N GLU A 200 -34.89 -5.24 -2.97
CA GLU A 200 -33.83 -6.19 -3.38
C GLU A 200 -33.20 -5.78 -4.71
N LEU A 201 -31.87 -5.89 -4.80
CA LEU A 201 -31.17 -5.72 -6.07
C LEU A 201 -31.40 -6.97 -6.91
N ASP A 202 -31.57 -6.80 -8.21
CA ASP A 202 -31.52 -7.94 -9.10
C ASP A 202 -30.12 -8.59 -9.08
N ARG A 203 -30.05 -9.85 -9.54
CA ARG A 203 -28.81 -10.64 -9.56
C ARG A 203 -27.67 -9.93 -10.31
N GLN A 204 -27.99 -9.18 -11.37
CA GLN A 204 -26.99 -8.53 -12.22
C GLN A 204 -26.43 -7.27 -11.52
N ALA A 205 -27.26 -6.51 -10.83
CA ALA A 205 -26.85 -5.38 -10.03
C ALA A 205 -25.98 -5.82 -8.84
N ASP A 206 -26.32 -6.94 -8.21
CA ASP A 206 -25.52 -7.55 -7.15
C ASP A 206 -24.13 -7.98 -7.66
N GLU A 207 -24.08 -8.69 -8.78
CA GLU A 207 -22.83 -9.09 -9.45
C GLU A 207 -21.95 -7.88 -9.82
N ARG A 208 -22.55 -6.76 -10.22
CA ARG A 208 -21.82 -5.51 -10.52
C ARG A 208 -21.19 -4.90 -9.26
N LEU A 209 -21.87 -4.96 -8.12
CA LEU A 209 -21.31 -4.49 -6.85
C LEU A 209 -20.12 -5.35 -6.41
N GLU A 210 -20.25 -6.67 -6.47
CA GLU A 210 -19.16 -7.61 -6.17
C GLU A 210 -17.95 -7.38 -7.07
N PHE A 211 -18.18 -7.23 -8.38
CA PHE A 211 -17.11 -6.94 -9.33
C PHE A 211 -16.41 -5.62 -9.00
N ARG A 212 -17.16 -4.58 -8.64
CA ARG A 212 -16.60 -3.29 -8.23
C ARG A 212 -15.79 -3.39 -6.93
N MET A 213 -16.28 -4.11 -5.93
CA MET A 213 -15.52 -4.36 -4.69
C MET A 213 -14.19 -5.05 -4.97
N ARG A 214 -14.20 -6.04 -5.86
CA ARG A 214 -12.97 -6.73 -6.27
C ARG A 214 -11.98 -5.81 -6.97
N LEU A 215 -12.47 -4.91 -7.84
CA LEU A 215 -11.65 -3.89 -8.48
C LEU A 215 -11.07 -2.89 -7.48
N GLU A 216 -11.87 -2.44 -6.51
CA GLU A 216 -11.42 -1.52 -5.46
C GLU A 216 -10.33 -2.15 -4.58
N SER A 217 -10.50 -3.43 -4.21
CA SER A 217 -9.48 -4.18 -3.47
C SER A 217 -8.16 -4.28 -4.24
N ILE A 218 -8.21 -4.68 -5.52
CA ILE A 218 -7.02 -4.77 -6.37
C ILE A 218 -6.39 -3.40 -6.62
N GLY A 219 -7.21 -2.39 -6.89
CA GLY A 219 -6.74 -1.00 -7.03
C GLY A 219 -6.04 -0.50 -5.77
N GLY A 220 -6.56 -0.85 -4.59
CA GLY A 220 -5.94 -0.58 -3.29
C GLY A 220 -4.58 -1.26 -3.14
N MET A 221 -4.47 -2.55 -3.49
CA MET A 221 -3.20 -3.28 -3.47
C MET A 221 -2.17 -2.67 -4.44
N VAL A 222 -2.59 -2.33 -5.67
CA VAL A 222 -1.73 -1.67 -6.66
C VAL A 222 -1.22 -0.34 -6.12
N LYS A 223 -2.13 0.51 -5.61
CA LYS A 223 -1.78 1.80 -5.03
C LYS A 223 -0.79 1.63 -3.89
N ARG A 224 -1.05 0.72 -2.95
CA ARG A 224 -0.16 0.44 -1.82
C ARG A 224 1.23 0.00 -2.31
N THR A 225 1.29 -0.93 -3.25
CA THR A 225 2.54 -1.45 -3.81
C THR A 225 3.37 -0.34 -4.47
N ILE A 226 2.72 0.53 -5.25
CA ILE A 226 3.38 1.67 -5.92
C ILE A 226 3.84 2.69 -4.87
N THR A 227 3.00 3.04 -3.90
CA THR A 227 3.32 3.98 -2.82
C THR A 227 4.48 3.48 -1.96
N GLN A 228 4.44 2.25 -1.48
CA GLN A 228 5.52 1.67 -0.67
C GLN A 228 6.85 1.65 -1.43
N ARG A 229 6.82 1.33 -2.73
CA ARG A 229 8.02 1.41 -3.58
C ARG A 229 8.52 2.86 -3.73
N ALA A 230 7.61 3.81 -3.92
CA ALA A 230 7.95 5.23 -4.00
C ALA A 230 8.59 5.73 -2.70
N GLU A 231 7.99 5.43 -1.56
CA GLU A 231 8.49 5.80 -0.23
C GLU A 231 9.85 5.15 0.06
N SER A 232 9.99 3.85 -0.22
CA SER A 232 11.26 3.13 -0.06
C SER A 232 12.37 3.76 -0.91
N ARG A 233 12.08 4.10 -2.17
CA ARG A 233 13.06 4.75 -3.06
C ARG A 233 13.42 6.15 -2.60
N LYS A 234 12.43 6.95 -2.19
CA LYS A 234 12.65 8.28 -1.60
C LYS A 234 13.57 8.20 -0.38
N ALA A 235 13.30 7.27 0.54
CA ALA A 235 14.13 7.08 1.73
C ALA A 235 15.58 6.69 1.38
N GLN A 236 15.75 5.79 0.41
CA GLN A 236 17.09 5.41 -0.07
C GLN A 236 17.80 6.58 -0.77
N PHE A 237 17.09 7.43 -1.51
CA PHE A 237 17.65 8.63 -2.12
C PHE A 237 18.11 9.63 -1.07
N GLU A 238 17.28 9.88 -0.05
CA GLU A 238 17.62 10.76 1.06
C GLU A 238 18.83 10.24 1.86
N ASP A 239 18.99 8.92 2.01
CA ASP A 239 20.18 8.33 2.61
C ASP A 239 21.44 8.59 1.76
N VAL A 240 21.35 8.40 0.43
CA VAL A 240 22.48 8.69 -0.48
C VAL A 240 22.84 10.17 -0.50
N THR A 241 21.86 11.07 -0.59
CA THR A 241 22.10 12.52 -0.65
C THR A 241 22.75 13.02 0.65
N LYS A 242 22.32 12.49 1.80
CA LYS A 242 22.93 12.77 3.11
C LYS A 242 24.37 12.24 3.18
N ARG A 243 24.62 11.01 2.76
CA ARG A 243 25.98 10.43 2.79
C ARG A 243 26.97 11.18 1.89
N LEU A 244 26.48 11.69 0.77
CA LEU A 244 27.28 12.46 -0.18
C LEU A 244 27.33 13.97 0.17
N ASP A 245 26.64 14.42 1.23
CA ASP A 245 26.49 15.83 1.59
C ASP A 245 26.12 16.72 0.39
N LEU A 246 25.11 16.31 -0.38
CA LEU A 246 24.69 17.05 -1.58
C LEU A 246 23.98 18.36 -1.19
N THR A 247 24.27 19.44 -1.92
CA THR A 247 23.46 20.66 -1.81
C THR A 247 22.05 20.43 -2.39
N PRO A 248 21.07 21.28 -2.08
CA PRO A 248 19.74 21.21 -2.71
C PRO A 248 19.80 21.21 -4.25
N GLU A 249 20.65 22.04 -4.84
CA GLU A 249 20.82 22.15 -6.30
C GLU A 249 21.47 20.88 -6.89
N GLN A 250 22.46 20.31 -6.21
CA GLN A 250 23.05 19.03 -6.62
C GLN A 250 22.03 17.89 -6.50
N THR A 251 21.24 17.88 -5.43
CA THR A 251 20.17 16.90 -5.20
C THR A 251 19.14 16.93 -6.32
N GLU A 252 18.71 18.12 -6.76
CA GLU A 252 17.77 18.25 -7.88
C GLU A 252 18.38 17.78 -9.21
N LYS A 253 19.64 18.13 -9.49
CA LYS A 253 20.34 17.65 -10.70
C LYS A 253 20.49 16.14 -10.73
N VAL A 254 20.88 15.53 -9.60
CA VAL A 254 20.97 14.07 -9.46
C VAL A 254 19.58 13.43 -9.61
N ARG A 255 18.54 14.03 -9.04
CA ARG A 255 17.14 13.57 -9.22
C ARG A 255 16.75 13.52 -10.70
N ASN A 256 16.98 14.63 -11.41
CA ASN A 256 16.60 14.76 -12.82
C ASN A 256 17.37 13.79 -13.72
N LEU A 257 18.66 13.55 -13.42
CA LEU A 257 19.49 12.58 -14.16
C LEU A 257 18.87 11.18 -14.14
N PHE A 258 18.20 10.82 -13.06
CA PHE A 258 17.69 9.48 -12.88
C PHE A 258 16.21 9.32 -13.18
N MET A 259 15.41 10.39 -13.18
CA MET A 259 13.97 10.31 -13.44
C MET A 259 13.58 9.39 -14.60
N GLU A 260 14.21 9.53 -15.76
CA GLU A 260 13.92 8.71 -16.95
C GLU A 260 14.24 7.23 -16.71
N ILE A 261 15.38 6.95 -16.08
CA ILE A 261 15.84 5.59 -15.76
C ILE A 261 14.86 4.89 -14.82
N GLY A 262 14.46 5.54 -13.72
CA GLY A 262 13.57 4.87 -12.78
C GLY A 262 12.14 4.76 -13.28
N VAL A 263 11.68 5.60 -14.21
CA VAL A 263 10.42 5.37 -14.93
C VAL A 263 10.49 4.05 -15.70
N GLN A 264 11.60 3.78 -16.43
CA GLN A 264 11.78 2.52 -17.15
C GLN A 264 11.85 1.30 -16.21
N GLU A 265 12.51 1.44 -15.05
CA GLU A 265 12.58 0.37 -14.04
C GLU A 265 11.22 0.12 -13.36
N ILE A 266 10.42 1.16 -13.10
CA ILE A 266 9.06 1.02 -12.56
C ILE A 266 8.16 0.31 -13.57
N GLN A 267 8.30 0.66 -14.86
CA GLN A 267 7.55 0.06 -15.96
C GLN A 267 7.94 -1.38 -16.26
N GLY A 268 8.92 -1.96 -15.57
CA GLY A 268 9.40 -3.32 -15.83
C GLY A 268 10.10 -3.47 -17.20
N LYS A 269 10.32 -2.36 -17.93
CA LYS A 269 11.05 -2.34 -19.21
C LYS A 269 12.55 -2.58 -19.03
N ARG A 270 13.00 -2.53 -17.79
CA ARG A 270 14.38 -2.70 -17.36
C ARG A 270 14.40 -3.37 -16.00
N GLU A 271 15.23 -4.39 -15.84
CA GLU A 271 15.54 -4.93 -14.52
C GLU A 271 16.28 -3.88 -13.67
N PRO A 272 15.90 -3.70 -12.39
CA PRO A 272 16.63 -2.83 -11.48
C PRO A 272 18.11 -3.16 -11.46
N GLY A 273 18.96 -2.21 -11.85
CA GLY A 273 20.39 -2.47 -11.88
C GLY A 273 20.99 -3.07 -13.13
N ALA A 274 20.18 -3.39 -14.13
CA ALA A 274 20.65 -3.82 -15.45
C ALA A 274 21.06 -2.60 -16.31
N TYR A 275 22.16 -1.96 -15.93
CA TYR A 275 22.76 -0.86 -16.69
C TYR A 275 23.82 -1.41 -17.65
N SER A 276 23.70 -1.09 -18.95
CA SER A 276 24.76 -1.37 -19.91
C SER A 276 26.04 -0.63 -19.49
N MET A 277 27.20 -1.11 -19.94
CA MET A 277 28.48 -0.46 -19.64
C MET A 277 28.49 1.02 -20.10
N ARG A 278 27.86 1.32 -21.24
CA ARG A 278 27.74 2.68 -21.79
C ARG A 278 26.89 3.58 -20.91
N GLU A 279 25.74 3.09 -20.44
CA GLU A 279 24.88 3.87 -19.54
C GLU A 279 25.54 4.09 -18.19
N ARG A 280 26.26 3.08 -17.66
CA ARG A 280 27.04 3.26 -16.43
C ARG A 280 28.09 4.35 -16.56
N GLN A 281 28.82 4.36 -17.68
CA GLN A 281 29.79 5.42 -17.97
C GLN A 281 29.13 6.79 -18.14
N HIS A 282 27.98 6.86 -18.82
CA HIS A 282 27.24 8.10 -18.99
C HIS A 282 26.76 8.66 -17.63
N ILE A 283 26.11 7.83 -16.81
CA ILE A 283 25.64 8.22 -15.48
C ILE A 283 26.81 8.67 -14.60
N PHE A 284 27.93 7.93 -14.58
CA PHE A 284 29.11 8.36 -13.84
C PHE A 284 29.70 9.67 -14.36
N GLY A 285 29.70 9.86 -15.69
CA GLY A 285 30.14 11.10 -16.31
C GLY A 285 29.29 12.29 -15.88
N GLU A 286 27.97 12.16 -15.89
CA GLU A 286 27.06 13.22 -15.45
C GLU A 286 27.14 13.45 -13.94
N LEU A 287 27.21 12.39 -13.12
CA LEU A 287 27.44 12.53 -11.68
C LEU A 287 28.77 13.23 -11.39
N ALA A 288 29.84 12.94 -12.13
CA ALA A 288 31.13 13.57 -11.92
C ALA A 288 31.15 15.08 -12.26
N LYS A 289 30.21 15.56 -13.09
CA LYS A 289 30.00 16.99 -13.37
C LYS A 289 29.18 17.68 -12.28
N ILE A 290 28.34 16.93 -11.56
CA ILE A 290 27.47 17.45 -10.50
C ILE A 290 28.21 17.46 -9.14
N LEU A 291 29.06 16.46 -8.90
CA LEU A 291 29.71 16.19 -7.62
C LEU A 291 31.12 16.80 -7.53
N ASP A 292 31.43 17.34 -6.37
CA ASP A 292 32.73 17.91 -6.03
C ASP A 292 33.76 16.79 -5.78
N GLU A 293 35.06 17.09 -5.76
CA GLU A 293 36.10 16.05 -5.54
C GLU A 293 35.91 15.25 -4.22
N PRO A 294 35.58 15.87 -3.07
CA PRO A 294 35.30 15.13 -1.83
C PRO A 294 34.08 14.21 -1.95
N GLN A 295 33.04 14.66 -2.65
CA GLN A 295 31.80 13.89 -2.86
C GLN A 295 32.04 12.73 -3.85
N ARG A 296 32.88 12.94 -4.88
CA ARG A 296 33.32 11.89 -5.81
C ARG A 296 34.13 10.81 -5.09
N ALA A 297 34.98 11.18 -4.14
CA ALA A 297 35.69 10.22 -3.29
C ALA A 297 34.71 9.39 -2.44
N LYS A 298 33.75 10.04 -1.76
CA LYS A 298 32.70 9.34 -0.99
C LYS A 298 31.86 8.41 -1.85
N LEU A 299 31.50 8.84 -3.06
CA LEU A 299 30.79 8.00 -4.02
C LEU A 299 31.59 6.75 -4.39
N ARG A 300 32.90 6.89 -4.69
CA ARG A 300 33.79 5.74 -4.97
C ARG A 300 33.84 4.76 -3.81
N ASP A 301 34.00 5.26 -2.58
CA ASP A 301 34.01 4.42 -1.38
C ASP A 301 32.68 3.69 -1.16
N MET A 302 31.55 4.35 -1.37
CA MET A 302 30.23 3.72 -1.30
C MET A 302 30.08 2.59 -2.33
N ILE A 303 30.66 2.75 -3.52
CA ILE A 303 30.62 1.74 -4.58
C ILE A 303 31.45 0.52 -4.19
N ILE A 304 32.67 0.75 -3.68
CA ILE A 304 33.64 -0.29 -3.32
C ILE A 304 33.17 -1.07 -2.10
N ASN A 305 32.80 -0.39 -1.01
CA ASN A 305 32.41 -1.04 0.25
C ASN A 305 31.12 -1.87 0.10
N ARG A 306 30.18 -1.44 -0.75
CA ARG A 306 28.97 -2.20 -1.03
C ARG A 306 29.21 -3.44 -1.90
N GLY A 307 30.23 -3.39 -2.77
CA GLY A 307 30.68 -4.55 -3.53
C GLY A 307 31.22 -5.66 -2.62
N ALA A 308 31.89 -5.29 -1.53
CA ALA A 308 32.41 -6.21 -0.53
C ALA A 308 31.31 -6.82 0.37
N SER A 309 30.30 -6.03 0.77
CA SER A 309 29.20 -6.53 1.62
C SER A 309 28.23 -7.50 0.93
N GLN A 310 28.23 -7.56 -0.41
CA GLN A 310 27.42 -8.51 -1.19
C GLN A 310 28.17 -9.80 -1.57
N GLN A 311 29.44 -9.94 -1.16
CA GLN A 311 30.27 -11.13 -1.40
C GLN A 311 30.62 -11.89 -0.11
N ALA A 312 30.18 -11.42 1.05
CA ALA A 312 30.24 -12.21 2.28
C ALA A 312 29.07 -13.21 2.28
N PRO A 313 29.33 -14.51 2.53
CA PRO A 313 28.33 -15.57 2.48
C PRO A 313 27.21 -15.38 3.53
#